data_AF-A0A4V1SKL0-F1
#
_entry.id   AF-A0A4V1SKL0-F1
#
_cell.length_a   1.000
_cell.length_b   1.000
_cell.length_c   1.000
_cell.angle_alpha   90.00
_cell.angle_beta   90.00
_cell.angle_gamma   90.00
#
_symmetry.space_group_name_H-M   'P 1'
#
loop_
_entity.id
_entity.type
_entity.pdbx_description
1 polymer ?
#
loop_
_entity_poly.entity_id
_entity_poly.type
_entity_poly.pdbx_seq_one_letter_code
_entity_poly.pdbx_strand_id
1 'polypeptide(L)'
;GKTIKFSDRGLNEWTDEGTTAVNWGLFTITGVFADHGYKSHLQFDAIMSASTLDRLYAENKMDNLSDDWNSDSKTFAYALLRKTANEKDLKQALDQITIQNFKDSKNQQLKESRLTYQPLTKISPGPIINNSPTNTLPLFVYYILGGLVLVILLTSCLNYTSLTVARSVTRSGEIGVRKVIGAFRKDLIIQFLCETTLTVFLSLLLANGLLLILKNAFLHLWINKYLKFDLQFNGYVYAAFVLFSLLISLISGIYPALKFSRSRPVVMMKKKDSSRLGKWGLRRVLTVSQFAISLTFIITSMVIYNQFKHYMQFDYGFNPKNVVNINLQGRDFQLVKNKFQNVPGVKAVAACAYLPATGRNDGLSLE
;
A
#
# COMPACT_ATOMS: atom_id res chain seq x y z
N GLY A 1 -18.72 10.65 30.80
CA GLY A 1 -18.42 11.68 31.80
C GLY A 1 -17.85 11.14 33.11
N LYS A 2 -16.93 10.16 33.08
CA LYS A 2 -16.17 9.79 34.28
C LYS A 2 -14.94 10.69 34.35
N THR A 3 -14.64 11.25 35.51
CA THR A 3 -13.42 12.01 35.73
C THR A 3 -12.31 11.07 36.17
N ILE A 4 -11.18 11.13 35.48
CA ILE A 4 -9.99 10.32 35.76
C ILE A 4 -8.80 11.25 36.02
N LYS A 5 -7.89 10.80 36.88
CA LYS A 5 -6.55 11.38 36.96
C LYS A 5 -5.74 10.78 35.81
N PHE A 6 -5.33 11.61 34.87
CA PHE A 6 -4.52 11.17 33.74
C PHE A 6 -3.04 11.39 34.04
N SER A 7 -2.23 10.37 33.83
CA SER A 7 -0.78 10.45 33.99
C SER A 7 -0.15 9.67 32.86
N ASP A 8 0.80 10.30 32.18
CA ASP A 8 1.41 9.73 30.99
C ASP A 8 2.85 10.22 30.84
N ARG A 9 3.68 9.43 30.15
CA ARG A 9 5.12 9.63 29.97
C ARG A 9 5.48 10.77 29.00
N GLY A 10 4.46 11.35 28.37
CA GLY A 10 4.51 12.58 27.57
C GLY A 10 3.42 12.59 26.51
N LEU A 11 3.00 13.77 26.05
CA LEU A 11 2.00 13.93 24.99
C LEU A 11 2.65 14.38 23.66
N ASN A 12 3.85 13.86 23.36
CA ASN A 12 4.59 14.21 22.14
C ASN A 12 5.01 12.95 21.37
N GLU A 13 5.32 13.11 20.08
CA GLU A 13 5.74 12.01 19.20
C GLU A 13 7.08 11.37 19.61
N TRP A 14 7.79 11.95 20.60
CA TRP A 14 9.15 11.61 20.99
C TRP A 14 9.24 11.12 22.44
N THR A 15 8.17 10.52 22.98
CA THR A 15 8.21 9.90 24.30
C THR A 15 9.03 8.61 24.28
N ASP A 16 10.23 8.65 24.87
CA ASP A 16 11.09 7.48 25.04
C ASP A 16 10.71 6.66 26.29
N GLU A 17 10.94 5.35 26.24
CA GLU A 17 10.56 4.35 27.28
C GLU A 17 11.08 4.64 28.70
N GLY A 18 11.98 5.62 28.88
CA GLY A 18 12.59 5.99 30.16
C GLY A 18 12.00 7.21 30.87
N THR A 19 11.04 7.95 30.29
CA THR A 19 10.43 9.11 30.97
C THR A 19 9.47 8.68 32.07
N THR A 20 9.60 9.28 33.25
CA THR A 20 8.66 9.06 34.36
C THR A 20 7.30 9.65 34.00
N ALA A 21 6.21 8.95 34.35
CA ALA A 21 4.86 9.44 34.09
C ALA A 21 4.64 10.81 34.75
N VAL A 22 4.21 11.78 33.96
CA VAL A 22 3.86 13.13 34.39
C VAL A 22 2.37 13.16 34.70
N ASN A 23 2.00 13.79 35.81
CA ASN A 23 0.60 13.99 36.17
C ASN A 23 0.01 15.17 35.37
N TRP A 24 -0.83 14.84 34.38
CA TRP A 24 -1.47 15.83 33.52
C TRP A 24 -2.69 16.48 34.18
N GLY A 25 -3.22 15.89 35.25
CA GLY A 25 -4.35 16.44 36.01
C GLY A 25 -5.62 15.61 35.85
N LEU A 26 -6.77 16.25 36.11
CA LEU A 26 -8.08 15.60 36.04
C LEU A 26 -8.72 15.86 34.68
N PHE A 27 -9.16 14.79 34.02
CA PHE A 27 -9.84 14.83 32.73
C PHE A 27 -11.18 14.12 32.81
N THR A 28 -12.17 14.65 32.11
CA THR A 28 -13.48 14.01 32.00
C THR A 28 -13.56 13.27 30.67
N ILE A 29 -13.76 11.95 30.73
CA ILE A 29 -13.97 11.12 29.54
C ILE A 29 -15.34 11.46 28.96
N THR A 30 -15.36 12.07 27.78
CA THR A 30 -16.59 12.49 27.08
C THR A 30 -17.10 11.41 26.12
N GLY A 31 -16.20 10.59 25.56
CA GLY A 31 -16.54 9.49 24.68
C GLY A 31 -15.44 8.43 24.66
N VAL A 32 -15.80 7.25 24.18
CA VAL A 32 -14.87 6.14 23.93
C VAL A 32 -15.11 5.70 22.49
N PHE A 33 -14.05 5.69 21.69
CA PHE A 33 -14.13 5.16 20.33
C PHE A 33 -14.12 3.64 20.38
N ALA A 34 -14.84 3.00 19.45
CA ALA A 34 -14.63 1.58 19.20
C ALA A 34 -13.20 1.43 18.69
N ASP A 35 -12.47 0.44 19.21
CA ASP A 35 -11.06 0.22 18.92
C ASP A 35 -10.82 -0.19 17.44
N HIS A 36 -11.88 -0.53 16.70
CA HIS A 36 -11.84 -1.00 15.32
C HIS A 36 -13.16 -0.71 14.60
N GLY A 37 -13.14 -0.74 13.26
CA GLY A 37 -14.33 -0.57 12.42
C GLY A 37 -14.59 0.85 11.88
N TYR A 38 -13.72 1.81 12.19
CA TYR A 38 -13.76 3.14 11.60
C TYR A 38 -12.55 3.37 10.70
N LYS A 39 -12.74 4.15 9.63
CA LYS A 39 -11.66 4.58 8.73
C LYS A 39 -11.35 6.03 9.04
N SER A 40 -10.16 6.30 9.53
CA SER A 40 -9.69 7.63 9.89
C SER A 40 -8.28 7.83 9.36
N HIS A 41 -8.00 9.02 8.86
CA HIS A 41 -6.63 9.45 8.55
C HIS A 41 -5.91 10.00 9.78
N LEU A 42 -6.57 10.08 10.93
CA LEU A 42 -5.96 10.37 12.23
C LEU A 42 -5.74 9.05 12.96
N GLN A 43 -4.50 8.82 13.41
CA GLN A 43 -4.15 7.77 14.36
C GLN A 43 -3.95 8.43 15.73
N PHE A 44 -4.67 7.95 16.75
CA PHE A 44 -4.64 8.51 18.10
C PHE A 44 -5.01 7.45 19.12
N ASP A 45 -4.42 7.54 20.31
CA ASP A 45 -4.85 6.76 21.49
C ASP A 45 -5.88 7.54 22.32
N ALA A 46 -5.77 8.88 22.32
CA ALA A 46 -6.71 9.79 22.96
C ALA A 46 -6.84 11.10 22.17
N ILE A 47 -8.02 11.72 22.21
CA ILE A 47 -8.26 13.08 21.70
C ILE A 47 -8.72 13.94 22.87
N MET A 48 -8.17 15.14 22.95
CA MET A 48 -8.49 16.11 23.98
C MET A 48 -9.18 17.33 23.38
N SER A 49 -10.05 17.97 24.16
CA SER A 49 -10.66 19.23 23.73
C SER A 49 -9.61 20.33 23.66
N ALA A 50 -9.60 21.10 22.57
CA ALA A 50 -8.71 22.25 22.39
C ALA A 50 -8.81 23.27 23.54
N SER A 51 -10.00 23.42 24.15
CA SER A 51 -10.21 24.28 25.33
C SER A 51 -9.38 23.89 26.56
N THR A 52 -8.81 22.69 26.57
CA THR A 52 -7.93 22.22 27.65
C THR A 52 -6.52 22.81 27.53
N LEU A 53 -6.12 23.26 26.33
CA LEU A 53 -4.77 23.76 26.08
C LEU A 53 -4.45 25.00 26.90
N ASP A 54 -5.38 25.96 27.01
CA ASP A 54 -5.17 27.20 27.78
C ASP A 54 -4.75 26.91 29.24
N ARG A 55 -5.39 25.91 29.84
CA ARG A 55 -5.04 25.45 31.19
C ARG A 55 -3.66 24.81 31.23
N LEU A 56 -3.32 23.96 30.25
CA LEU A 56 -2.02 23.30 30.21
C LEU A 56 -0.87 24.29 29.97
N TYR A 57 -1.12 25.35 29.19
CA TYR A 57 -0.18 26.45 29.02
C TYR A 57 0.00 27.24 30.31
N ALA A 58 -1.09 27.61 31.00
CA ALA A 58 -1.02 28.32 32.27
C ALA A 58 -0.32 27.51 33.38
N GLU A 59 -0.46 26.18 33.37
CA GLU A 59 0.23 25.27 34.29
C GLU A 59 1.67 24.93 33.87
N ASN A 60 2.20 25.52 32.79
CA ASN A 60 3.51 25.20 32.19
C ASN A 60 3.71 23.70 31.89
N LYS A 61 2.62 22.99 31.54
CA LYS A 61 2.65 21.57 31.15
C LYS A 61 2.87 21.37 29.66
N MET A 62 2.58 22.39 28.85
CA MET A 62 2.85 22.45 27.43
C MET A 62 3.35 23.85 27.06
N ASP A 63 4.18 23.91 26.03
CA ASP A 63 4.60 25.17 25.43
C ASP A 63 3.38 25.87 24.81
N ASN A 64 3.21 27.17 25.07
CA ASN A 64 2.16 27.94 24.44
C ASN A 64 2.50 28.24 22.98
N LEU A 65 1.73 27.64 22.05
CA LEU A 65 1.90 27.78 20.60
C LEU A 65 0.80 28.64 19.94
N SER A 66 -0.02 29.36 20.71
CA SER A 66 -1.22 30.04 20.20
C SER A 66 -0.95 31.04 19.07
N ASP A 67 0.23 31.67 19.06
CA ASP A 67 0.68 32.62 18.04
C ASP A 67 2.05 32.25 17.43
N ASP A 68 2.46 30.98 17.57
CA ASP A 68 3.75 30.52 17.03
C ASP A 68 3.61 30.00 15.60
N TRP A 69 3.79 30.90 14.63
CA TRP A 69 3.86 30.56 13.21
C TRP A 69 5.17 29.86 12.80
N ASN A 70 6.14 29.70 13.71
CA ASN A 70 7.37 28.96 13.42
C ASN A 70 7.27 27.46 13.68
N SER A 71 6.22 27.01 14.39
CA SER A 71 5.95 25.60 14.68
C SER A 71 4.90 25.00 13.72
N ASP A 72 5.05 25.26 12.43
CA ASP A 72 4.11 24.89 11.35
C ASP A 72 3.81 23.39 11.21
N SER A 73 4.72 22.54 11.69
CA SER A 73 4.64 21.07 11.63
C SER A 73 3.95 20.42 12.84
N LYS A 74 3.52 21.18 13.85
CA LYS A 74 2.97 20.60 15.10
C LYS A 74 1.45 20.50 15.14
N THR A 75 0.75 21.04 14.14
CA THR A 75 -0.73 21.12 14.16
C THR A 75 -1.35 20.78 12.80
N PHE A 76 -2.52 20.15 12.84
CA PHE A 76 -3.37 19.94 11.66
C PHE A 76 -4.57 20.89 11.69
N ALA A 77 -4.77 21.67 10.63
CA ALA A 77 -5.92 22.56 10.50
C ALA A 77 -6.96 21.98 9.54
N TYR A 78 -8.22 21.93 9.99
CA TYR A 78 -9.35 21.50 9.17
C TYR A 78 -10.31 22.67 8.99
N ALA A 79 -10.67 22.97 7.74
CA ALA A 79 -11.60 24.03 7.41
C ALA A 79 -12.77 23.45 6.59
N LEU A 80 -14.00 23.79 7.00
CA LEU A 80 -15.19 23.53 6.20
C LEU A 80 -15.54 24.78 5.40
N LEU A 81 -15.49 24.68 4.07
CA LEU A 81 -15.87 25.78 3.19
C LEU A 81 -17.37 26.07 3.30
N ARG A 82 -17.72 27.37 3.27
CA ARG A 82 -19.11 27.80 3.10
C ARG A 82 -19.62 27.29 1.75
N LYS A 83 -20.91 26.98 1.65
CA LYS A 83 -21.53 26.49 0.40
C LYS A 83 -21.36 27.43 -0.79
N THR A 84 -21.15 28.72 -0.54
CA THR A 84 -20.95 29.76 -1.56
C THR A 84 -19.48 29.98 -1.94
N ALA A 85 -18.54 29.45 -1.15
CA ALA A 85 -17.11 29.63 -1.37
C ALA A 85 -16.59 28.53 -2.31
N ASN A 86 -15.66 28.89 -3.17
CA ASN A 86 -15.00 27.99 -4.10
C ASN A 86 -13.50 27.82 -3.73
N GLU A 87 -12.82 26.98 -4.51
CA GLU A 87 -11.40 26.67 -4.33
C GLU A 87 -10.48 27.88 -4.52
N LYS A 88 -10.85 28.84 -5.39
CA LYS A 88 -10.09 30.08 -5.59
C LYS A 88 -10.18 30.99 -4.36
N ASP A 89 -11.35 31.07 -3.74
CA ASP A 89 -11.55 31.87 -2.52
C ASP A 89 -10.69 31.31 -1.38
N LEU A 90 -10.62 29.98 -1.25
CA LEU A 90 -9.73 29.32 -0.29
C LEU A 90 -8.27 29.63 -0.57
N LYS A 91 -7.83 29.50 -1.83
CA LYS A 91 -6.45 29.79 -2.21
C LYS A 91 -6.07 31.24 -1.88
N GLN A 92 -6.94 32.20 -2.22
CA GLN A 92 -6.71 33.61 -1.90
C GLN A 92 -6.60 33.86 -0.40
N ALA A 93 -7.44 33.22 0.42
CA ALA A 93 -7.37 33.33 1.87
C ALA A 93 -6.05 32.77 2.43
N LEU A 94 -5.61 31.60 1.94
CA LEU A 94 -4.33 30.99 2.33
C LEU A 94 -3.12 31.83 1.90
N ASP A 95 -3.16 32.42 0.72
CA ASP A 95 -2.13 33.34 0.22
C ASP A 95 -2.05 34.59 1.12
N GLN A 96 -3.20 35.14 1.53
CA GLN A 96 -3.25 36.28 2.46
C GLN A 96 -2.65 35.93 3.84
N ILE A 97 -3.02 34.78 4.42
CA ILE A 97 -2.47 34.30 5.69
C ILE A 97 -0.96 34.10 5.59
N THR A 98 -0.49 33.52 4.48
CA THR A 98 0.94 33.33 4.21
C THR A 98 1.67 34.68 4.16
N ILE A 99 1.15 35.66 3.40
CA ILE A 99 1.78 36.98 3.29
C ILE A 99 1.85 37.67 4.65
N GLN A 100 0.78 37.59 5.45
CA GLN A 100 0.70 38.25 6.75
C GLN A 100 1.64 37.64 7.79
N ASN A 101 1.79 36.32 7.82
CA ASN A 101 2.49 35.64 8.91
C ASN A 101 3.90 35.14 8.53
N PHE A 102 4.18 34.87 7.25
CA PHE A 102 5.44 34.24 6.84
C PHE A 102 6.44 35.21 6.20
N LYS A 103 5.97 36.25 5.49
CA LYS A 103 6.83 37.13 4.70
C LYS A 103 7.93 37.83 5.52
N ASP A 104 7.56 38.24 6.74
CA ASP A 104 8.46 38.94 7.67
C ASP A 104 9.04 38.01 8.74
N SER A 105 8.87 36.68 8.60
CA SER A 105 9.43 35.70 9.55
C SER A 105 10.94 35.81 9.62
N LYS A 106 11.54 35.63 10.80
CA LYS A 106 13.00 35.55 10.94
C LYS A 106 13.56 34.25 10.34
N ASN A 107 12.71 33.24 10.15
CA ASN A 107 13.08 31.97 9.53
C ASN A 107 12.98 32.09 8.00
N GLN A 108 14.12 31.97 7.32
CA GLN A 108 14.20 32.10 5.86
C GLN A 108 13.39 31.04 5.13
N GLN A 109 13.31 29.82 5.66
CA GLN A 109 12.50 28.73 5.07
C GLN A 109 11.01 29.05 5.13
N LEU A 110 10.54 29.67 6.20
CA LEU A 110 9.13 30.08 6.32
C LEU A 110 8.78 31.19 5.33
N LYS A 111 9.68 32.13 5.05
CA LYS A 111 9.44 33.19 4.05
C LYS A 111 9.12 32.63 2.66
N GLU A 112 9.76 31.52 2.30
CA GLU A 112 9.58 30.84 1.02
C GLU A 112 8.43 29.83 1.05
N SER A 113 7.95 29.46 2.24
CA SER A 113 6.86 28.51 2.41
C SER A 113 5.50 29.10 2.03
N ARG A 114 4.57 28.23 1.61
CA ARG A 114 3.18 28.59 1.27
C ARG A 114 2.22 27.64 1.94
N LEU A 115 1.12 28.17 2.47
CA LEU A 115 0.03 27.33 2.95
C LEU A 115 -0.70 26.71 1.76
N THR A 116 -0.93 25.41 1.86
CA THR A 116 -1.60 24.60 0.85
C THR A 116 -2.76 23.84 1.50
N TYR A 117 -3.69 23.35 0.70
CA TYR A 117 -4.85 22.58 1.15
C TYR A 117 -4.91 21.24 0.44
N GLN A 118 -5.52 20.27 1.13
CA GLN A 118 -5.85 18.98 0.58
C GLN A 118 -7.28 18.62 0.95
N PRO A 119 -8.14 18.25 -0.02
CA PRO A 119 -9.45 17.72 0.29
C PRO A 119 -9.34 16.49 1.19
N LEU A 120 -10.22 16.37 2.20
CA LEU A 120 -10.22 15.26 3.15
C LEU A 120 -10.27 13.89 2.45
N THR A 121 -10.99 13.80 1.32
CA THR A 121 -11.10 12.57 0.50
C THR A 121 -9.84 12.22 -0.28
N LYS A 122 -8.86 13.12 -0.35
CA LYS A 122 -7.58 12.92 -1.04
C LYS A 122 -6.40 12.77 -0.07
N ILE A 123 -6.64 12.59 1.23
CA ILE A 123 -5.56 12.32 2.18
C ILE A 123 -5.03 10.89 1.99
N SER A 124 -5.92 9.90 1.86
CA SER A 124 -5.53 8.50 1.65
C SER A 124 -6.52 7.75 0.74
N PRO A 125 -6.10 7.25 -0.43
CA PRO A 125 -4.80 7.45 -1.07
C PRO A 125 -4.72 8.84 -1.75
N GLY A 126 -3.59 9.53 -1.62
CA GLY A 126 -3.37 10.79 -2.32
C GLY A 126 -1.93 11.28 -2.27
N PRO A 127 -1.68 12.54 -2.69
CA PRO A 127 -0.34 13.11 -2.62
C PRO A 127 0.09 13.23 -1.16
N ILE A 128 1.34 12.84 -0.89
CA ILE A 128 1.95 13.08 0.41
C ILE A 128 2.31 14.56 0.45
N ILE A 129 1.61 15.30 1.31
CA ILE A 129 1.91 16.70 1.61
C ILE A 129 2.72 16.76 2.92
N ASN A 130 3.38 17.90 3.15
CA ASN A 130 4.13 18.11 4.38
C ASN A 130 3.21 17.92 5.60
N ASN A 131 3.77 17.35 6.68
CA ASN A 131 3.05 17.03 7.89
C ASN A 131 1.81 16.13 7.65
N SER A 132 2.01 14.94 7.06
CA SER A 132 0.92 13.97 6.88
C SER A 132 0.64 13.23 8.21
N PRO A 133 -0.62 13.19 8.70
CA PRO A 133 -0.97 12.57 9.98
C PRO A 133 -0.89 11.04 9.98
N THR A 134 -0.70 10.43 8.80
CA THR A 134 -0.58 8.99 8.64
C THR A 134 0.56 8.63 7.70
N ASN A 135 1.22 7.52 8.01
CA ASN A 135 2.11 6.85 7.07
C ASN A 135 1.30 6.24 5.93
N THR A 136 1.42 6.81 4.74
CA THR A 136 0.80 6.27 3.52
C THR A 136 1.85 6.05 2.45
N LEU A 137 1.64 5.02 1.63
CA LEU A 137 2.45 4.87 0.42
C LEU A 137 2.12 6.00 -0.58
N PRO A 138 3.13 6.52 -1.31
CA PRO A 138 2.87 7.43 -2.40
C PRO A 138 1.95 6.81 -3.45
N LEU A 139 1.14 7.63 -4.12
CA LEU A 139 0.17 7.16 -5.12
C LEU A 139 0.80 6.31 -6.23
N PHE A 140 2.02 6.65 -6.67
CA PHE A 140 2.72 5.91 -7.72
C PHE A 140 3.01 4.45 -7.32
N VAL A 141 3.23 4.17 -6.04
CA VAL A 141 3.48 2.80 -5.55
C VAL A 141 2.23 1.94 -5.74
N TYR A 142 1.03 2.49 -5.51
CA TYR A 142 -0.22 1.78 -5.79
C TYR A 142 -0.38 1.47 -7.28
N TYR A 143 0.03 2.37 -8.18
CA TYR A 143 0.01 2.09 -9.61
C TYR A 143 0.99 0.97 -10.01
N ILE A 144 2.19 0.95 -9.42
CA ILE A 144 3.16 -0.13 -9.65
C ILE A 144 2.61 -1.47 -9.14
N LEU A 145 2.04 -1.51 -7.93
CA LEU A 145 1.43 -2.72 -7.37
C LEU A 145 0.25 -3.20 -8.23
N GLY A 146 -0.63 -2.28 -8.67
CA GLY A 146 -1.73 -2.59 -9.58
C GLY A 146 -1.25 -3.13 -10.93
N GLY A 147 -0.22 -2.53 -11.51
CA GLY A 147 0.42 -3.00 -12.74
C GLY A 147 1.01 -4.40 -12.58
N LEU A 148 1.68 -4.67 -11.45
CA LEU A 148 2.22 -5.98 -11.12
C LEU A 148 1.11 -7.04 -11.03
N VAL A 149 0.01 -6.73 -10.34
CA VAL A 149 -1.17 -7.61 -10.27
C VAL A 149 -1.71 -7.89 -11.67
N LEU A 150 -1.85 -6.87 -12.51
CA LEU A 150 -2.34 -7.02 -13.89
C LEU A 150 -1.45 -7.95 -14.72
N VAL A 151 -0.13 -7.78 -14.66
CA VAL A 151 0.83 -8.63 -15.39
C VAL A 151 0.76 -10.08 -14.94
N ILE A 152 0.70 -10.34 -13.63
CA ILE A 152 0.58 -11.69 -13.07
C ILE A 152 -0.75 -12.34 -13.48
N LEU A 153 -1.85 -11.59 -13.43
CA LEU A 153 -3.17 -12.10 -13.84
C LEU A 153 -3.20 -12.41 -15.34
N LEU A 154 -2.70 -11.50 -16.17
CA LEU A 154 -2.67 -11.66 -17.62
C LEU A 154 -1.83 -12.89 -18.00
N THR A 155 -0.61 -13.02 -17.48
CA THR A 155 0.25 -14.19 -17.73
C THR A 155 -0.39 -15.50 -17.28
N SER A 156 -1.06 -15.50 -16.12
CA SER A 156 -1.81 -16.67 -15.63
C SER A 156 -2.97 -17.06 -16.54
N CYS A 157 -3.72 -16.09 -17.05
CA CYS A 157 -4.83 -16.31 -17.99
C CYS A 157 -4.34 -16.86 -19.33
N LEU A 158 -3.24 -16.31 -19.87
CA LEU A 158 -2.61 -16.82 -21.10
C LEU A 158 -2.15 -18.26 -20.94
N ASN A 159 -1.52 -18.57 -19.80
CA ASN A 159 -1.07 -19.93 -19.46
C ASN A 159 -2.24 -20.91 -19.42
N TYR A 160 -3.27 -20.60 -18.63
CA TYR A 160 -4.44 -21.46 -18.48
C TYR A 160 -5.15 -21.68 -19.82
N THR A 161 -5.28 -20.64 -20.65
CA THR A 161 -5.86 -20.75 -21.99
C THR A 161 -5.02 -21.65 -22.90
N SER A 162 -3.68 -21.52 -22.88
CA SER A 162 -2.78 -22.37 -23.66
C SER A 162 -2.89 -23.85 -23.27
N LEU A 163 -2.93 -24.14 -21.97
CA LEU A 163 -3.13 -25.49 -21.44
C LEU A 163 -4.49 -26.08 -21.82
N THR A 164 -5.57 -25.29 -21.70
CA THR A 164 -6.93 -25.72 -22.03
C THR A 164 -7.08 -26.03 -23.52
N VAL A 165 -6.47 -25.21 -24.38
CA VAL A 165 -6.40 -25.47 -25.83
C VAL A 165 -5.63 -26.75 -26.13
N ALA A 166 -4.51 -27.01 -25.45
CA ALA A 166 -3.73 -28.24 -25.62
C ALA A 166 -4.52 -29.50 -25.22
N ARG A 167 -5.20 -29.47 -24.07
CA ARG A 167 -6.08 -30.57 -23.61
C ARG A 167 -7.26 -30.82 -24.55
N SER A 168 -7.80 -29.76 -25.16
CA SER A 168 -8.90 -29.91 -26.10
C SER A 168 -8.47 -30.60 -27.39
N VAL A 169 -7.22 -30.39 -27.83
CA VAL A 169 -6.64 -31.10 -28.98
C VAL A 169 -6.49 -32.60 -28.69
N THR A 170 -6.03 -33.00 -27.50
CA THR A 170 -5.89 -34.42 -27.17
C THR A 170 -7.25 -35.13 -27.08
N ARG A 171 -8.31 -34.40 -26.71
CA ARG A 171 -9.70 -34.90 -26.66
C ARG A 171 -10.43 -34.87 -28.01
N SER A 172 -9.76 -34.47 -29.10
CA SER A 172 -10.39 -34.38 -30.43
C SER A 172 -11.01 -35.71 -30.91
N GLY A 173 -10.40 -36.86 -30.56
CA GLY A 173 -10.90 -38.19 -30.91
C GLY A 173 -12.23 -38.54 -30.22
N GLU A 174 -12.32 -38.28 -28.91
CA GLU A 174 -13.54 -38.44 -28.11
C GLU A 174 -14.70 -37.59 -28.67
N ILE A 175 -14.41 -36.33 -28.99
CA ILE A 175 -15.38 -35.38 -29.57
C ILE A 175 -15.84 -35.85 -30.95
N GLY A 176 -14.92 -36.40 -31.76
CA GLY A 176 -15.22 -36.98 -33.07
C GLY A 176 -16.22 -38.13 -32.97
N VAL A 177 -15.99 -39.06 -32.04
CA VAL A 177 -16.89 -40.21 -31.79
C VAL A 177 -18.27 -39.73 -31.34
N ARG A 178 -18.36 -38.81 -30.38
CA ARG A 178 -19.65 -38.27 -29.90
C ARG A 178 -20.47 -37.60 -30.99
N LYS A 179 -19.81 -36.88 -31.90
CA LYS A 179 -20.46 -36.18 -33.00
C LYS A 179 -20.99 -37.13 -34.07
N VAL A 180 -20.34 -38.29 -34.25
CA VAL A 180 -20.83 -39.37 -35.12
C VAL A 180 -22.04 -40.07 -34.50
N ILE A 181 -22.08 -40.19 -33.16
CA ILE A 181 -23.22 -40.76 -32.41
C ILE A 181 -24.40 -39.77 -32.30
N GLY A 182 -24.27 -38.53 -32.80
CA GLY A 182 -25.37 -37.57 -32.90
C GLY A 182 -25.34 -36.43 -31.87
N ALA A 183 -24.25 -36.22 -31.12
CA ALA A 183 -24.15 -35.10 -30.20
C ALA A 183 -24.23 -33.74 -30.93
N PHE A 184 -25.09 -32.84 -30.45
CA PHE A 184 -25.24 -31.52 -31.04
C PHE A 184 -24.08 -30.60 -30.63
N ARG A 185 -23.85 -29.55 -31.43
CA ARG A 185 -22.81 -28.55 -31.14
C ARG A 185 -23.02 -27.88 -29.78
N LYS A 186 -24.27 -27.67 -29.37
CA LYS A 186 -24.62 -27.03 -28.09
C LYS A 186 -24.20 -27.90 -26.90
N ASP A 187 -24.40 -29.21 -26.97
CA ASP A 187 -24.06 -30.15 -25.89
C ASP A 187 -22.55 -30.13 -25.59
N LEU A 188 -21.73 -30.11 -26.64
CA LEU A 188 -20.27 -30.01 -26.52
C LEU A 188 -19.85 -28.65 -25.93
N ILE A 189 -20.47 -27.55 -26.35
CA ILE A 189 -20.14 -26.21 -25.83
C ILE A 189 -20.51 -26.10 -24.35
N ILE A 190 -21.69 -26.57 -23.96
CA ILE A 190 -22.17 -26.55 -22.57
C ILE A 190 -21.25 -27.42 -21.70
N GLN A 191 -20.90 -28.63 -22.14
CA GLN A 191 -20.01 -29.50 -21.40
C GLN A 191 -18.64 -28.85 -21.15
N PHE A 192 -18.03 -28.26 -22.19
CA PHE A 192 -16.73 -27.58 -22.05
C PHE A 192 -16.82 -26.38 -21.11
N LEU A 193 -17.85 -25.56 -21.24
CA LEU A 193 -18.04 -24.39 -20.37
C LEU A 193 -18.31 -24.80 -18.92
N CYS A 194 -19.08 -25.86 -18.67
CA CYS A 194 -19.31 -26.39 -17.32
C CYS A 194 -18.01 -26.94 -16.71
N GLU A 195 -17.22 -27.71 -17.46
CA GLU A 195 -15.95 -28.27 -16.99
C GLU A 195 -14.94 -27.16 -16.66
N THR A 196 -14.80 -26.14 -17.52
CA THR A 196 -13.90 -25.01 -17.24
C THR A 196 -14.39 -24.19 -16.06
N THR A 197 -15.70 -23.92 -15.97
CA THR A 197 -16.28 -23.14 -14.87
C THR A 197 -16.08 -23.84 -13.54
N LEU A 198 -16.38 -25.14 -13.46
CA LEU A 198 -16.21 -25.93 -12.24
C LEU A 198 -14.73 -25.96 -11.81
N THR A 199 -13.80 -26.12 -12.75
CA THR A 199 -12.36 -26.12 -12.46
C THR A 199 -11.89 -24.77 -11.91
N VAL A 200 -12.34 -23.66 -12.50
CA VAL A 200 -11.98 -22.30 -12.05
C VAL A 200 -12.57 -21.99 -10.68
N PHE A 201 -13.82 -22.39 -10.41
CA PHE A 201 -14.43 -22.21 -9.09
C PHE A 201 -13.74 -23.04 -7.99
N LEU A 202 -13.38 -24.30 -8.27
CA LEU A 202 -12.58 -25.10 -7.34
C LEU A 202 -11.22 -24.45 -7.07
N SER A 203 -10.58 -23.92 -8.11
CA SER A 203 -9.31 -23.19 -7.97
C SER A 203 -9.47 -21.92 -7.14
N LEU A 204 -10.58 -21.19 -7.29
CA LEU A 204 -10.89 -20.01 -6.49
C LEU A 204 -11.10 -20.36 -5.00
N LEU A 205 -11.78 -21.47 -4.70
CA LEU A 205 -11.94 -21.97 -3.33
C LEU A 205 -10.59 -22.34 -2.70
N LEU A 206 -9.74 -23.04 -3.44
CA LEU A 206 -8.37 -23.36 -2.99
C LEU A 206 -7.53 -22.09 -2.78
N ALA A 207 -7.61 -21.13 -3.69
CA ALA A 207 -6.91 -19.85 -3.56
C ALA A 207 -7.38 -19.07 -2.34
N ASN A 208 -8.68 -19.13 -2.00
CA ASN A 208 -9.21 -18.49 -0.80
C ASN A 208 -8.71 -19.18 0.48
N GLY A 209 -8.69 -20.52 0.52
CA GLY A 209 -8.08 -21.26 1.62
C GLY A 209 -6.61 -20.90 1.82
N LEU A 210 -5.85 -20.79 0.73
CA LEU A 210 -4.45 -20.38 0.77
C LEU A 210 -4.29 -18.93 1.27
N LEU A 211 -5.16 -18.02 0.83
CA LEU A 211 -5.18 -16.63 1.30
C LEU A 211 -5.37 -16.55 2.82
N LEU A 212 -6.27 -17.35 3.40
CA LEU A 212 -6.51 -17.37 4.85
C LEU A 212 -5.28 -17.84 5.64
N ILE A 213 -4.55 -18.83 5.12
CA ILE A 213 -3.31 -19.33 5.74
C ILE A 213 -2.19 -18.27 5.64
N LEU A 214 -2.03 -17.65 4.47
CA LEU A 214 -0.97 -16.67 4.22
C LEU A 214 -1.26 -15.29 4.82
N LYS A 215 -2.52 -14.96 5.09
CA LYS A 215 -2.93 -13.66 5.66
C LYS A 215 -2.15 -13.34 6.93
N ASN A 216 -2.02 -14.30 7.85
CA ASN A 216 -1.30 -14.07 9.11
C ASN A 216 0.19 -13.82 8.86
N ALA A 217 0.82 -14.53 7.93
CA ALA A 217 2.21 -14.29 7.57
C ALA A 217 2.41 -12.90 6.97
N PHE A 218 1.48 -12.46 6.10
CA PHE A 218 1.51 -11.13 5.51
C PHE A 218 1.35 -10.01 6.55
N LEU A 219 0.40 -10.18 7.49
CA LEU A 219 0.13 -9.16 8.51
C LEU A 219 1.29 -8.98 9.51
N HIS A 220 2.13 -10.00 9.72
CA HIS A 220 3.32 -9.92 10.57
C HIS A 220 4.58 -9.39 9.86
N LEU A 221 4.50 -9.04 8.57
CA LEU A 221 5.61 -8.40 7.88
C LEU A 221 5.95 -7.07 8.56
N TRP A 222 7.25 -6.77 8.70
CA TRP A 222 7.74 -5.53 9.34
C TRP A 222 7.11 -4.27 8.72
N ILE A 223 6.89 -4.27 7.40
CA ILE A 223 6.24 -3.17 6.67
C ILE A 223 4.82 -2.88 7.19
N ASN A 224 4.10 -3.92 7.63
CA ASN A 224 2.73 -3.81 8.09
C ASN A 224 2.62 -3.15 9.47
N LYS A 225 3.71 -3.14 10.26
CA LYS A 225 3.78 -2.38 11.52
C LYS A 225 3.58 -0.88 11.29
N TYR A 226 4.02 -0.38 10.13
CA TYR A 226 3.94 1.05 9.78
C TYR A 226 2.71 1.38 8.94
N LEU A 227 2.38 0.52 7.96
CA LEU A 227 1.30 0.77 7.01
C LEU A 227 -0.08 0.29 7.50
N LYS A 228 -0.12 -0.58 8.51
CA LYS A 228 -1.35 -1.12 9.12
C LYS A 228 -2.38 -1.58 8.08
N PHE A 229 -1.92 -2.32 7.07
CA PHE A 229 -2.83 -2.93 6.09
C PHE A 229 -3.80 -3.86 6.79
N ASP A 230 -5.06 -3.74 6.40
CA ASP A 230 -6.11 -4.63 6.87
C ASP A 230 -6.72 -5.39 5.70
N LEU A 231 -6.69 -6.72 5.82
CA LEU A 231 -7.30 -7.66 4.88
C LEU A 231 -8.67 -8.09 5.40
N GLN A 232 -9.51 -7.12 5.75
CA GLN A 232 -10.88 -7.35 6.18
C GLN A 232 -11.73 -7.92 5.04
N PHE A 233 -12.74 -8.68 5.42
CA PHE A 233 -13.72 -9.18 4.45
C PHE A 233 -14.46 -8.00 3.81
N ASN A 234 -14.37 -7.90 2.49
CA ASN A 234 -15.07 -6.87 1.72
C ASN A 234 -15.85 -7.54 0.59
N GLY A 235 -17.19 -7.48 0.68
CA GLY A 235 -18.08 -8.10 -0.30
C GLY A 235 -17.83 -7.65 -1.73
N TYR A 236 -17.42 -6.40 -1.96
CA TYR A 236 -17.08 -5.90 -3.30
C TYR A 236 -15.85 -6.58 -3.90
N VAL A 237 -14.84 -6.88 -3.07
CA VAL A 237 -13.60 -7.56 -3.52
C VAL A 237 -13.91 -9.02 -3.87
N TYR A 238 -14.69 -9.69 -3.03
CA TYR A 238 -15.11 -11.08 -3.31
C TYR A 238 -16.01 -11.18 -4.54
N ALA A 239 -16.93 -10.22 -4.73
CA ALA A 239 -17.73 -10.13 -5.95
C ALA A 239 -16.84 -9.93 -7.19
N ALA A 240 -15.79 -9.09 -7.08
CA ALA A 240 -14.83 -8.91 -8.16
C ALA A 240 -14.05 -10.20 -8.49
N PHE A 241 -13.66 -10.99 -7.48
CA PHE A 241 -13.02 -12.30 -7.71
C PHE A 241 -13.94 -13.27 -8.44
N VAL A 242 -15.22 -13.37 -8.03
CA VAL A 242 -16.20 -14.23 -8.69
C VAL A 242 -16.44 -13.78 -10.14
N LEU A 243 -16.64 -12.47 -10.35
CA LEU A 243 -16.82 -11.91 -11.69
C LEU A 243 -15.60 -12.20 -12.58
N PHE A 244 -14.39 -12.02 -12.06
CA PHE A 244 -13.15 -12.29 -12.77
C PHE A 244 -12.99 -13.78 -13.12
N SER A 245 -13.30 -14.68 -12.19
CA SER A 245 -13.33 -16.13 -12.43
C SER A 245 -14.31 -16.52 -13.55
N LEU A 246 -15.50 -15.90 -13.60
CA LEU A 246 -16.46 -16.11 -14.67
C LEU A 246 -15.91 -15.63 -16.02
N LEU A 247 -15.29 -14.45 -16.06
CA LEU A 247 -14.66 -13.92 -17.27
C LEU A 247 -13.55 -14.86 -17.79
N ILE A 248 -12.69 -15.38 -16.91
CA ILE A 248 -11.64 -16.34 -17.30
C ILE A 248 -12.25 -17.64 -17.84
N SER A 249 -13.24 -18.20 -17.14
CA SER A 249 -13.92 -19.41 -17.59
C SER A 249 -14.50 -19.23 -19.00
N LEU A 250 -15.10 -18.07 -19.26
CA LEU A 250 -15.66 -17.73 -20.56
C LEU A 250 -14.57 -17.64 -21.63
N ILE A 251 -13.50 -16.88 -21.40
CA ILE A 251 -12.41 -16.67 -22.36
C ILE A 251 -11.71 -18.00 -22.68
N SER A 252 -11.37 -18.77 -21.65
CA SER A 252 -10.63 -20.02 -21.80
C SER A 252 -11.51 -21.17 -22.32
N GLY A 253 -12.81 -21.18 -22.02
CA GLY A 253 -13.77 -22.22 -22.43
C GLY A 253 -14.39 -22.01 -23.80
N ILE A 254 -14.72 -20.76 -24.19
CA ILE A 254 -15.34 -20.47 -25.49
C ILE A 254 -14.42 -20.81 -26.65
N TYR A 255 -13.14 -20.48 -26.55
CA TYR A 255 -12.22 -20.63 -27.67
C TYR A 255 -12.07 -22.08 -28.16
N PRO A 256 -11.77 -23.07 -27.29
CA PRO A 256 -11.81 -24.48 -27.67
C PRO A 256 -13.22 -24.94 -28.09
N ALA A 257 -14.26 -24.56 -27.36
CA ALA A 257 -15.63 -24.99 -27.63
C ALA A 257 -16.09 -24.61 -29.05
N LEU A 258 -15.81 -23.38 -29.50
CA LEU A 258 -16.13 -22.93 -30.86
C LEU A 258 -15.29 -23.61 -31.94
N LYS A 259 -13.98 -23.79 -31.68
CA LYS A 259 -13.05 -24.40 -32.66
C LYS A 259 -13.38 -25.87 -32.91
N PHE A 260 -13.65 -26.64 -31.85
CA PHE A 260 -13.94 -28.07 -31.96
C PHE A 260 -15.40 -28.35 -32.35
N SER A 261 -16.37 -27.53 -31.91
CA SER A 261 -17.76 -27.68 -32.37
C SER A 261 -17.95 -27.42 -33.86
N ARG A 262 -17.12 -26.56 -34.49
CA ARG A 262 -17.12 -26.31 -35.96
C ARG A 262 -16.36 -27.34 -36.79
N SER A 263 -15.55 -28.21 -36.17
CA SER A 263 -14.71 -29.19 -36.87
C SER A 263 -15.55 -30.29 -37.55
N ARG A 264 -15.31 -30.58 -38.84
CA ARG A 264 -15.99 -31.67 -39.58
C ARG A 264 -15.37 -33.03 -39.18
N PRO A 265 -16.15 -34.05 -38.78
CA PRO A 265 -15.64 -35.36 -38.32
C PRO A 265 -14.68 -36.04 -39.30
N VAL A 266 -14.97 -35.92 -40.60
CA VAL A 266 -14.19 -36.54 -41.69
C VAL A 266 -12.75 -35.99 -41.78
N VAL A 267 -12.51 -34.75 -41.32
CA VAL A 267 -11.17 -34.13 -41.30
C VAL A 267 -10.39 -34.51 -40.03
N MET A 268 -11.06 -34.92 -38.95
CA MET A 268 -10.40 -35.32 -37.70
C MET A 268 -9.90 -36.77 -37.70
N MET A 269 -10.50 -37.65 -38.50
CA MET A 269 -10.11 -39.07 -38.61
C MET A 269 -9.13 -39.36 -39.75
N LYS A 270 -9.01 -38.48 -40.76
CA LYS A 270 -7.94 -38.57 -41.75
C LYS A 270 -6.70 -37.88 -41.19
N LYS A 271 -5.68 -38.67 -40.80
CA LYS A 271 -4.28 -38.21 -40.70
C LYS A 271 -3.87 -37.63 -42.05
N LYS A 272 -4.13 -36.35 -42.27
CA LYS A 272 -3.57 -35.61 -43.40
C LYS A 272 -3.01 -34.33 -42.83
N ASP A 273 -1.69 -34.22 -42.93
CA ASP A 273 -0.84 -33.05 -42.67
C ASP A 273 -1.19 -31.87 -43.60
N SER A 274 -2.47 -31.50 -43.68
CA SER A 274 -2.96 -30.53 -44.64
C SER A 274 -3.94 -29.57 -43.99
N SER A 275 -3.39 -28.61 -43.24
CA SER A 275 -3.90 -27.24 -43.32
C SER A 275 -2.76 -26.25 -43.13
N ARG A 276 -2.27 -25.71 -44.25
CA ARG A 276 -1.67 -24.38 -44.35
C ARG A 276 -2.68 -23.32 -43.88
N LEU A 277 -2.98 -23.24 -42.58
CA LEU A 277 -3.62 -22.07 -41.99
C LEU A 277 -2.55 -21.25 -41.26
N GLY A 278 -1.98 -20.29 -41.99
CA GLY A 278 -1.41 -19.04 -41.48
C GLY A 278 -0.40 -19.12 -40.33
N LYS A 279 0.88 -19.34 -40.68
CA LYS A 279 2.18 -19.03 -40.03
C LYS A 279 2.36 -18.95 -38.49
N TRP A 280 1.38 -18.63 -37.65
CA TRP A 280 1.48 -18.70 -36.19
C TRP A 280 0.13 -19.09 -35.59
N GLY A 281 -0.06 -20.37 -35.23
CA GLY A 281 -1.28 -20.80 -34.55
C GLY A 281 -1.47 -20.04 -33.24
N LEU A 282 -2.70 -19.64 -32.90
CA LEU A 282 -3.02 -18.83 -31.71
C LEU A 282 -2.34 -19.35 -30.43
N ARG A 283 -2.28 -20.66 -30.23
CA ARG A 283 -1.55 -21.29 -29.11
C ARG A 283 -0.08 -20.88 -29.06
N ARG A 284 0.62 -20.89 -30.20
CA ARG A 284 2.04 -20.52 -30.30
C ARG A 284 2.21 -19.04 -29.96
N VAL A 285 1.34 -18.18 -30.46
CA VAL A 285 1.35 -16.75 -30.14
C VAL A 285 1.11 -16.53 -28.64
N LEU A 286 0.03 -17.08 -28.07
CA LEU A 286 -0.29 -16.94 -26.64
C LEU A 286 0.85 -17.44 -25.73
N THR A 287 1.46 -18.57 -26.09
CA THR A 287 2.56 -19.18 -25.32
C THR A 287 3.84 -18.33 -25.42
N VAL A 288 4.22 -17.88 -26.61
CA VAL A 288 5.42 -17.04 -26.80
C VAL A 288 5.23 -15.69 -26.10
N SER A 289 4.05 -15.06 -26.22
CA SER A 289 3.74 -13.81 -25.51
C SER A 289 3.79 -13.99 -24.00
N GLN A 290 3.24 -15.08 -23.45
CA GLN A 290 3.32 -15.37 -22.02
C GLN A 290 4.77 -15.49 -21.55
N PHE A 291 5.60 -16.29 -22.25
CA PHE A 291 7.00 -16.46 -21.88
C PHE A 291 7.79 -15.16 -22.02
N ALA A 292 7.54 -14.36 -23.05
CA ALA A 292 8.17 -13.05 -23.22
C ALA A 292 7.83 -12.12 -22.05
N ILE A 293 6.54 -11.97 -21.71
CA ILE A 293 6.09 -11.13 -20.60
C ILE A 293 6.68 -11.62 -19.27
N SER A 294 6.66 -12.93 -19.04
CA SER A 294 7.20 -13.52 -17.80
C SER A 294 8.72 -13.32 -17.70
N LEU A 295 9.45 -13.48 -18.79
CA LEU A 295 10.90 -13.28 -18.83
C LEU A 295 11.26 -11.82 -18.59
N THR A 296 10.57 -10.88 -19.25
CA THR A 296 10.74 -9.44 -19.00
C THR A 296 10.48 -9.13 -17.52
N PHE A 297 9.40 -9.65 -16.95
CA PHE A 297 9.07 -9.43 -15.54
C PHE A 297 10.13 -9.98 -14.59
N ILE A 298 10.65 -11.19 -14.83
CA ILE A 298 11.72 -11.79 -14.04
C ILE A 298 12.99 -10.94 -14.13
N ILE A 299 13.40 -10.54 -15.34
CA ILE A 299 14.58 -9.70 -15.56
C ILE A 299 14.41 -8.37 -14.84
N THR A 300 13.28 -7.67 -15.01
CA THR A 300 13.00 -6.39 -14.36
C THR A 300 13.03 -6.53 -12.84
N SER A 301 12.40 -7.57 -12.29
CA SER A 301 12.40 -7.83 -10.84
C SER A 301 13.81 -8.09 -10.31
N MET A 302 14.62 -8.85 -11.06
CA MET A 302 16.01 -9.14 -10.69
C MET A 302 16.89 -7.88 -10.76
N VAL A 303 16.69 -7.03 -11.77
CA VAL A 303 17.37 -5.73 -11.88
C VAL A 303 16.98 -4.84 -10.71
N ILE A 304 15.68 -4.69 -10.40
CA ILE A 304 15.21 -3.90 -9.25
C ILE A 304 15.81 -4.43 -7.95
N TYR A 305 15.81 -5.75 -7.74
CA TYR A 305 16.40 -6.36 -6.57
C TYR A 305 17.91 -6.09 -6.47
N ASN A 306 18.65 -6.22 -7.58
CA ASN A 306 20.08 -5.94 -7.61
C ASN A 306 20.38 -4.45 -7.38
N GLN A 307 19.57 -3.55 -7.95
CA GLN A 307 19.68 -2.10 -7.72
C GLN A 307 19.38 -1.75 -6.26
N PHE A 308 18.32 -2.32 -5.70
CA PHE A 308 17.98 -2.14 -4.29
C PHE A 308 19.09 -2.66 -3.37
N LYS A 309 19.64 -3.84 -3.68
CA LYS A 309 20.78 -4.41 -2.94
C LYS A 309 22.01 -3.50 -3.03
N HIS A 310 22.34 -3.00 -4.22
CA HIS A 310 23.45 -2.07 -4.41
C HIS A 310 23.23 -0.78 -3.61
N TYR A 311 22.02 -0.23 -3.62
CA TYR A 311 21.66 0.95 -2.86
C TYR A 311 21.75 0.72 -1.34
N MET A 312 21.29 -0.44 -0.85
CA MET A 312 21.38 -0.81 0.57
C MET A 312 22.79 -1.18 1.04
N GLN A 313 23.67 -1.58 0.13
CA GLN A 313 25.07 -1.92 0.41
C GLN A 313 26.03 -0.79 0.05
N PHE A 314 25.49 0.38 -0.35
CA PHE A 314 26.30 1.55 -0.65
C PHE A 314 27.14 1.93 0.57
N ASP A 315 28.45 2.07 0.38
CA ASP A 315 29.33 2.49 1.46
C ASP A 315 29.08 3.97 1.74
N TYR A 316 28.37 4.24 2.84
CA TYR A 316 28.08 5.60 3.28
C TYR A 316 29.33 6.33 3.82
N GLY A 317 30.49 5.69 3.86
CA GLY A 317 31.72 6.23 4.46
C GLY A 317 31.72 6.15 5.98
N PHE A 318 30.74 5.48 6.59
CA PHE A 318 30.66 5.22 8.02
C PHE A 318 30.19 3.79 8.30
N ASN A 319 30.51 3.25 9.48
CA ASN A 319 30.12 1.88 9.87
C ASN A 319 28.82 1.89 10.69
N PRO A 320 27.68 1.41 10.15
CA PRO A 320 26.42 1.36 10.88
C PRO A 320 26.31 0.16 11.83
N LYS A 321 27.27 -0.78 11.83
CA LYS A 321 27.18 -2.01 12.64
C LYS A 321 27.51 -1.74 14.10
N ASN A 322 26.73 -2.34 15.01
CA ASN A 322 26.88 -2.24 16.47
C ASN A 322 26.79 -0.81 17.01
N VAL A 323 26.02 0.05 16.34
CA VAL A 323 25.71 1.41 16.81
C VAL A 323 24.35 1.39 17.49
N VAL A 324 24.30 1.88 18.73
CA VAL A 324 23.05 2.06 19.48
C VAL A 324 22.78 3.55 19.57
N ASN A 325 21.62 3.96 19.07
CA ASN A 325 21.18 5.35 19.11
C ASN A 325 20.37 5.58 20.38
N ILE A 326 20.74 6.60 21.14
CA ILE A 326 20.07 6.96 22.39
C ILE A 326 19.77 8.46 22.32
N ASN A 327 18.52 8.84 22.58
CA ASN A 327 18.14 10.25 22.67
C ASN A 327 18.76 10.88 23.92
N LEU A 328 19.33 12.08 23.79
CA LEU A 328 19.91 12.81 24.93
C LEU A 328 18.86 13.28 25.92
N GLN A 329 17.58 13.38 25.54
CA GLN A 329 16.47 13.79 26.42
C GLN A 329 16.74 15.11 27.16
N GLY A 330 17.37 16.07 26.46
CA GLY A 330 17.75 17.37 27.01
C GLY A 330 18.87 17.32 28.06
N ARG A 331 19.51 16.17 28.28
CA ARG A 331 20.67 16.04 29.16
C ARG A 331 21.96 16.47 28.45
N ASP A 332 22.90 16.97 29.24
CA ASP A 332 24.22 17.36 28.74
C ASP A 332 24.96 16.16 28.15
N PHE A 333 25.36 16.28 26.88
CA PHE A 333 26.12 15.26 26.16
C PHE A 333 27.40 14.84 26.90
N GLN A 334 28.13 15.76 27.53
CA GLN A 334 29.39 15.43 28.21
C GLN A 334 29.14 14.50 29.40
N LEU A 335 28.04 14.72 30.14
CA LEU A 335 27.67 13.88 31.27
C LEU A 335 27.28 12.47 30.81
N VAL A 336 26.48 12.39 29.74
CA VAL A 336 26.07 11.12 29.12
C VAL A 336 27.30 10.38 28.60
N LYS A 337 28.17 11.06 27.83
CA LYS A 337 29.41 10.52 27.29
C LYS A 337 30.29 9.91 28.37
N ASN A 338 30.54 10.64 29.46
CA ASN A 338 31.38 10.16 30.56
C ASN A 338 30.80 8.91 31.24
N LYS A 339 29.48 8.79 31.36
CA LYS A 339 28.84 7.59 31.91
C LYS A 339 28.93 6.40 30.96
N PHE A 340 28.64 6.59 29.68
CA PHE A 340 28.65 5.50 28.70
C PHE A 340 30.05 5.03 28.33
N GLN A 341 31.08 5.89 28.39
CA GLN A 341 32.47 5.47 28.20
C GLN A 341 32.95 4.46 29.26
N ASN A 342 32.31 4.43 30.44
CA ASN A 342 32.62 3.48 31.50
C ASN A 342 31.87 2.15 31.36
N VAL A 343 30.94 2.02 30.40
CA VAL A 343 30.19 0.79 30.17
C VAL A 343 31.05 -0.21 29.39
N PRO A 344 31.28 -1.43 29.89
CA PRO A 344 32.06 -2.44 29.18
C PRO A 344 31.49 -2.72 27.78
N GLY A 345 32.36 -2.70 26.78
CA GLY A 345 31.99 -2.92 25.37
C GLY A 345 31.71 -1.65 24.56
N VAL A 346 31.57 -0.49 25.20
CA VAL A 346 31.45 0.80 24.50
C VAL A 346 32.83 1.27 24.04
N LYS A 347 33.06 1.31 22.72
CA LYS A 347 34.34 1.76 22.14
C LYS A 347 34.41 3.26 21.90
N ALA A 348 33.29 3.88 21.54
CA ALA A 348 33.21 5.30 21.21
C ALA A 348 31.79 5.83 21.50
N VAL A 349 31.71 7.13 21.82
CA VAL A 349 30.45 7.84 22.04
C VAL A 349 30.52 9.18 21.31
N ALA A 350 29.52 9.47 20.50
CA ALA A 350 29.39 10.70 19.73
C ALA A 350 27.95 11.23 19.85
N ALA A 351 27.77 12.52 19.55
CA ALA A 351 26.45 13.14 19.41
C ALA A 351 26.24 13.58 17.98
N CYS A 352 25.00 13.46 17.52
CA CYS A 352 24.55 14.02 16.25
C CYS A 352 23.17 14.65 16.47
N ALA A 353 22.88 15.74 15.76
CA ALA A 353 21.54 16.30 15.72
C ALA A 353 20.60 15.45 14.84
N TYR A 354 21.16 14.80 13.82
CA TYR A 354 20.45 13.92 12.89
C TYR A 354 21.27 12.67 12.65
N LEU A 355 20.60 11.52 12.62
CA LEU A 355 21.23 10.25 12.33
C LEU A 355 21.69 10.23 10.85
N PRO A 356 22.96 9.89 10.58
CA PRO A 356 23.44 9.73 9.21
C PRO A 356 22.62 8.69 8.44
N ALA A 357 22.36 8.96 7.16
CA ALA A 357 21.61 8.11 6.22
C ALA A 357 20.15 7.78 6.60
N THR A 358 19.58 8.34 7.67
CA THR A 358 18.14 8.19 7.93
C THR A 358 17.30 9.14 7.10
N GLY A 359 17.89 10.25 6.64
CA GLY A 359 17.23 11.30 5.85
C GLY A 359 16.16 12.03 6.65
N ARG A 360 16.07 13.35 6.48
CA ARG A 360 14.89 14.12 6.88
C ARG A 360 14.42 14.81 5.62
N ASN A 361 13.26 14.40 5.11
CA ASN A 361 12.57 15.10 4.04
C ASN A 361 11.42 15.84 4.70
N ASP A 362 11.63 17.12 5.03
CA ASP A 362 10.58 18.02 5.55
C ASP A 362 9.59 18.44 4.45
N GLY A 363 9.32 17.56 3.48
CA GLY A 363 8.47 17.84 2.33
C GLY A 363 8.98 18.95 1.40
N LEU A 364 10.25 19.33 1.52
CA LEU A 364 10.88 20.29 0.61
C LEU A 364 11.18 19.59 -0.72
N SER A 365 10.32 19.80 -1.71
CA SER A 365 10.71 19.60 -3.10
C SER A 365 11.63 20.74 -3.52
N LEU A 366 12.88 20.44 -3.87
CA LEU A 366 13.62 21.31 -4.77
C LEU A 366 12.87 21.27 -6.11
N GLU A 367 12.16 22.35 -6.45
CA GLU A 367 11.69 22.58 -7.82
C GLU A 367 12.87 22.81 -8.77
#